data_AF-A0A1F4IBL5-F1
#
_entry.id   AF-A0A1F4IBL5-F1
#
_cell.length_a   1.000
_cell.length_b   1.000
_cell.length_c   1.000
_cell.angle_alpha   90.00
_cell.angle_beta   90.00
_cell.angle_gamma   90.00
#
_symmetry.space_group_name_H-M   'P 1'
#
loop_
_entity.id
_entity.type
_entity.pdbx_description
1 polymer ?
#
loop_
_entity_poly.entity_id
_entity_poly.type
_entity_poly.pdbx_seq_one_letter_code
_entity_poly.pdbx_strand_id
1 'polypeptide(L)'
;MSDARAMWDAAAEGMAPEARQALQLKGVQTLLAWVKSRSPMQRERLAGVDPSAVRTLADFAALVPLSTKDDLRAAMDRVGSALPHLCVPREDLVLAGPSAGTSGRQTYQAFDAQDLDRNVELAARLFWCSGLRPGDVLQLLVTPFTPAADIFRLGAQRVGVKWIIRDNHEPTQVPRYVEVARSLKPSFLQAGVATLRAMAQHAAATPEGGPLPYQRAILMGAALGPEARQQFKQSLGVEVTTLSGQGSDFNLFSTECEAHDGEHWHGEDMTLVEVVDPATGAPARDGEVGEMVITDFYRRATPHVRWRTEDMVRVHPGACRCGRTSRRFTLLDRLANRVPVRGTAVYPFQVETALSRSEDGRNLEFALVRKVVEPQTLEVRLLRPATLAADATAGVTQRLQRHLDAELKLPTQVSFHDDLPRVGYKTLRVIDEPRA
;
A
#
# COMPACT_ATOMS: atom_id res chain seq x y z
N MET A 1 -32.17 -6.27 -8.68
CA MET A 1 -31.14 -5.48 -7.98
C MET A 1 -30.52 -6.40 -6.95
N SER A 2 -29.51 -7.18 -7.34
CA SER A 2 -28.87 -8.12 -6.41
C SER A 2 -28.16 -7.32 -5.33
N ASP A 3 -28.26 -7.76 -4.07
CA ASP A 3 -27.56 -7.23 -2.90
C ASP A 3 -26.24 -6.56 -3.29
N ALA A 4 -26.16 -5.23 -3.10
CA ALA A 4 -24.87 -4.59 -2.92
C ALA A 4 -24.13 -5.44 -1.89
N ARG A 5 -22.96 -6.00 -2.29
CA ARG A 5 -22.28 -7.10 -1.59
C ARG A 5 -22.34 -6.85 -0.08
N ALA A 6 -23.14 -7.64 0.65
CA ALA A 6 -23.31 -7.50 2.10
C ALA A 6 -21.93 -7.37 2.77
N MET A 7 -21.80 -6.55 3.82
CA MET A 7 -20.53 -6.45 4.54
C MET A 7 -20.17 -7.79 5.17
N TRP A 8 -18.87 -8.10 5.27
CA TRP A 8 -18.40 -9.31 5.97
C TRP A 8 -18.70 -9.19 7.46
N ASP A 9 -18.38 -8.03 8.02
CA ASP A 9 -18.66 -7.64 9.40
C ASP A 9 -19.42 -6.31 9.37
N ALA A 10 -20.75 -6.38 9.28
CA ALA A 10 -21.60 -5.18 9.21
C ALA A 10 -21.48 -4.30 10.46
N ALA A 11 -21.17 -4.87 11.62
CA ALA A 11 -21.01 -4.11 12.86
C ALA A 11 -19.74 -3.25 12.82
N ALA A 12 -18.64 -3.78 12.30
CA ALA A 12 -17.40 -3.04 12.15
C ALA A 12 -17.40 -2.12 10.91
N GLU A 13 -17.75 -2.66 9.74
CA GLU A 13 -17.67 -1.96 8.44
C GLU A 13 -18.75 -0.88 8.26
N GLY A 14 -19.88 -1.02 8.97
CA GLY A 14 -21.00 -0.08 8.99
C GLY A 14 -21.07 0.77 10.26
N MET A 15 -20.06 0.70 11.15
CA MET A 15 -20.06 1.42 12.42
C MET A 15 -20.24 2.92 12.21
N ALA A 16 -21.15 3.56 12.95
CA ALA A 16 -21.35 5.01 12.89
C ALA A 16 -20.05 5.76 13.29
N PRO A 17 -19.73 6.90 12.65
CA PRO A 17 -18.50 7.65 12.92
C PRO A 17 -18.28 7.99 14.40
N GLU A 18 -19.33 8.40 15.12
CA GLU A 18 -19.25 8.79 16.53
C GLU A 18 -18.94 7.59 17.43
N ALA A 19 -19.58 6.45 17.15
CA ALA A 19 -19.33 5.19 17.86
C ALA A 19 -17.90 4.70 17.61
N ARG A 20 -17.40 4.83 16.38
CA ARG A 20 -16.02 4.50 16.01
C ARG A 20 -15.02 5.40 16.72
N GLN A 21 -15.24 6.72 16.76
CA GLN A 21 -14.35 7.64 17.46
C GLN A 21 -14.27 7.33 18.96
N ALA A 22 -15.39 6.98 19.60
CA ALA A 22 -15.41 6.55 21.00
C ALA A 22 -14.63 5.23 21.21
N LEU A 23 -14.79 4.26 20.31
CA LEU A 23 -14.03 3.02 20.33
C LEU A 23 -12.52 3.26 20.17
N GLN A 24 -12.14 4.09 19.20
CA GLN A 24 -10.75 4.46 18.93
C GLN A 24 -10.13 5.18 20.12
N LEU A 25 -10.84 6.12 20.76
CA LEU A 25 -10.36 6.81 21.96
C LEU A 25 -10.06 5.82 23.09
N LYS A 26 -11.01 4.91 23.38
CA LYS A 26 -10.81 3.86 24.38
C LYS A 26 -9.63 2.94 24.03
N GLY A 27 -9.52 2.59 22.75
CA GLY A 27 -8.43 1.78 22.20
C GLY A 27 -7.07 2.43 22.46
N VAL A 28 -6.88 3.69 22.06
CA VAL A 28 -5.60 4.37 22.26
C VAL A 28 -5.26 4.59 23.73
N GLN A 29 -6.25 4.88 24.59
CA GLN A 29 -6.04 4.98 26.04
C GLN A 29 -5.53 3.66 26.64
N THR A 30 -6.15 2.54 26.27
CA THR A 30 -5.74 1.20 26.72
C THR A 30 -4.35 0.85 26.18
N LEU A 31 -4.09 1.17 24.92
CA LEU A 31 -2.79 0.94 24.30
C LEU A 31 -1.68 1.72 25.01
N LEU A 32 -1.89 3.01 25.32
CA LEU A 32 -0.89 3.83 26.02
C LEU A 32 -0.49 3.22 27.36
N ALA A 33 -1.46 2.74 28.15
CA ALA A 33 -1.18 2.05 29.41
C ALA A 33 -0.40 0.75 29.19
N TRP A 34 -0.80 -0.05 28.19
CA TRP A 34 -0.14 -1.30 27.82
C TRP A 34 1.33 -1.08 27.46
N VAL A 35 1.60 -0.20 26.49
CA VAL A 35 2.95 -0.03 25.96
C VAL A 35 3.90 0.62 26.96
N LYS A 36 3.41 1.56 27.79
CA LYS A 36 4.24 2.18 28.83
C LYS A 36 4.68 1.16 29.88
N SER A 37 3.78 0.23 30.26
CA SER A 37 4.12 -0.80 31.26
C SER A 37 5.08 -1.88 30.72
N ARG A 38 5.10 -2.14 29.41
CA ARG A 38 5.76 -3.33 28.85
C ARG A 38 6.92 -3.03 27.90
N SER A 39 6.76 -2.13 26.94
CA SER A 39 7.79 -1.87 25.94
C SER A 39 8.91 -0.93 26.45
N PRO A 40 10.19 -1.32 26.37
CA PRO A 40 11.31 -0.43 26.67
C PRO A 40 11.33 0.85 25.81
N MET A 41 11.18 0.71 24.49
CA MET A 41 11.14 1.84 23.56
C MET A 41 9.99 2.81 23.89
N GLN A 42 8.79 2.28 24.11
CA GLN A 42 7.60 3.11 24.31
C GLN A 42 7.60 3.80 25.67
N ARG A 43 8.09 3.13 26.71
CA ARG A 43 8.18 3.68 28.06
C ARG A 43 9.07 4.92 28.12
N GLU A 44 10.19 4.91 27.40
CA GLU A 44 11.07 6.07 27.25
C GLU A 44 10.42 7.16 26.38
N ARG A 45 9.95 6.80 25.18
CA ARG A 45 9.35 7.75 24.23
C ARG A 45 8.13 8.47 24.80
N LEU A 46 7.36 7.79 25.64
CA LEU A 46 6.13 8.30 26.25
C LEU A 46 6.32 8.73 27.70
N ALA A 47 7.56 8.93 28.18
CA ALA A 47 7.83 9.26 29.58
C ALA A 47 7.05 10.51 30.05
N GLY A 48 6.99 11.56 29.21
CA GLY A 48 6.27 12.81 29.49
C GLY A 48 4.76 12.78 29.20
N VAL A 49 4.22 11.67 28.68
CA VAL A 49 2.80 11.56 28.32
C VAL A 49 2.02 10.96 29.49
N ASP A 50 1.12 11.71 30.12
CA ASP A 50 0.14 11.13 31.05
C ASP A 50 -1.05 10.54 30.26
N PRO A 51 -1.27 9.21 30.27
CA PRO A 51 -2.42 8.61 29.59
C PRO A 51 -3.77 9.16 30.08
N SER A 52 -3.87 9.64 31.32
CA SER A 52 -5.11 10.20 31.89
C SER A 52 -5.48 11.57 31.30
N ALA A 53 -4.51 12.27 30.72
CA ALA A 53 -4.70 13.55 30.05
C ALA A 53 -5.30 13.39 28.64
N VAL A 54 -5.24 12.18 28.05
CA VAL A 54 -5.85 11.88 26.75
C VAL A 54 -7.34 11.63 26.93
N ARG A 55 -8.18 12.68 26.84
CA ARG A 55 -9.64 12.60 27.02
C ARG A 55 -10.41 12.65 25.71
N THR A 56 -9.74 13.08 24.64
CA THR A 56 -10.26 13.15 23.27
C THR A 56 -9.20 12.67 22.27
N LEU A 57 -9.61 12.36 21.05
CA LEU A 57 -8.66 12.07 19.96
C LEU A 57 -7.78 13.28 19.60
N ALA A 58 -8.28 14.50 19.84
CA ALA A 58 -7.49 15.72 19.70
C ALA A 58 -6.38 15.81 20.77
N ASP A 59 -6.68 15.46 22.03
CA ASP A 59 -5.67 15.37 23.09
C ASP A 59 -4.61 14.32 22.74
N PHE A 60 -5.04 13.17 22.20
CA PHE A 60 -4.12 12.14 21.72
C PHE A 60 -3.15 12.69 20.67
N ALA A 61 -3.67 13.39 19.66
CA ALA A 61 -2.86 13.99 18.60
C ALA A 61 -1.94 15.13 19.09
N ALA A 62 -2.34 15.87 20.13
CA ALA A 62 -1.56 16.98 20.69
C ALA A 62 -0.47 16.52 21.68
N LEU A 63 -0.77 15.51 22.51
CA LEU A 63 0.09 15.09 23.62
C LEU A 63 1.04 13.95 23.26
N VAL A 64 0.64 13.05 22.36
CA VAL A 64 1.41 11.85 22.04
C VAL A 64 2.34 12.14 20.86
N PRO A 65 3.67 11.94 20.99
CA PRO A 65 4.60 12.24 19.91
C PRO A 65 4.46 11.25 18.75
N LEU A 66 4.71 11.74 17.54
CA LEU A 66 4.90 10.91 16.35
C LEU A 66 6.13 10.00 16.51
N SER A 67 6.16 8.91 15.77
CA SER A 67 7.31 8.02 15.72
C SER A 67 7.61 7.49 14.33
N THR A 68 8.87 7.16 14.09
CA THR A 68 9.43 6.82 12.78
C THR A 68 10.20 5.51 12.81
N LYS A 69 10.52 4.99 11.62
CA LYS A 69 11.45 3.86 11.45
C LYS A 69 12.83 4.13 12.03
N ASP A 70 13.30 5.36 11.98
CA ASP A 70 14.60 5.71 12.53
C ASP A 70 14.58 5.71 14.06
N ASP A 71 13.47 6.12 14.69
CA ASP A 71 13.28 5.96 16.14
C ASP A 71 13.32 4.48 16.54
N LEU A 72 12.68 3.61 15.75
CA LEU A 72 12.69 2.17 15.98
C LEU A 72 14.10 1.59 15.84
N ARG A 73 14.84 1.97 14.79
CA ARG A 73 16.24 1.55 14.58
C ARG A 73 17.17 2.02 15.69
N ALA A 74 17.06 3.28 16.10
CA ALA A 74 17.82 3.83 17.22
C ALA A 74 17.49 3.10 18.52
N ALA A 75 16.22 2.73 18.74
CA ALA A 75 15.81 1.93 19.88
C ALA A 75 16.33 0.48 19.79
N MET A 76 16.45 -0.11 18.60
CA MET A 76 17.06 -1.44 18.44
C MET A 76 18.49 -1.46 18.94
N ASP A 77 19.27 -0.41 18.63
CA ASP A 77 20.66 -0.27 19.06
C ASP A 77 20.77 -0.01 20.57
N ARG A 78 19.95 0.90 21.08
CA ARG A 78 19.96 1.26 22.51
C ARG A 78 19.51 0.11 23.41
N VAL A 79 18.47 -0.63 23.01
CA VAL A 79 17.92 -1.75 23.80
C VAL A 79 18.71 -3.05 23.54
N GLY A 80 19.48 -3.13 22.45
CA GLY A 80 20.16 -4.35 22.04
C GLY A 80 19.20 -5.46 21.58
N SER A 81 18.03 -5.08 21.05
CA SER A 81 16.97 -6.01 20.62
C SER A 81 16.48 -5.64 19.22
N ALA A 82 16.25 -6.64 18.37
CA ALA A 82 15.61 -6.43 17.07
C ALA A 82 14.14 -5.97 17.18
N LEU A 83 13.51 -6.20 18.34
CA LEU A 83 12.14 -5.82 18.66
C LEU A 83 12.11 -5.00 19.96
N PRO A 84 12.59 -3.74 19.96
CA PRO A 84 12.66 -2.92 21.17
C PRO A 84 11.27 -2.46 21.67
N HIS A 85 10.23 -2.69 20.86
CA HIS A 85 8.84 -2.38 21.15
C HIS A 85 7.99 -3.61 21.51
N LEU A 86 8.62 -4.79 21.68
CA LEU A 86 7.95 -6.01 22.10
C LEU A 86 7.34 -5.84 23.51
N CYS A 87 6.06 -6.18 23.67
CA CYS A 87 5.31 -6.06 24.92
C CYS A 87 4.91 -7.41 25.54
N VAL A 88 5.11 -8.52 24.81
CA VAL A 88 4.80 -9.89 25.26
C VAL A 88 6.07 -10.75 25.34
N PRO A 89 6.09 -11.79 26.18
CA PRO A 89 7.15 -12.79 26.18
C PRO A 89 7.33 -13.46 24.81
N ARG A 90 8.52 -13.98 24.51
CA ARG A 90 8.81 -14.57 23.20
C ARG A 90 8.05 -15.88 22.97
N GLU A 91 7.76 -16.60 24.03
CA GLU A 91 6.98 -17.84 24.04
C GLU A 91 5.52 -17.65 23.62
N ASP A 92 5.00 -16.42 23.67
CA ASP A 92 3.63 -16.10 23.23
C ASP A 92 3.55 -15.80 21.72
N LEU A 93 4.70 -15.68 21.04
CA LEU A 93 4.77 -15.31 19.62
C LEU A 93 4.49 -16.50 18.70
N VAL A 94 3.64 -16.29 17.71
CA VAL A 94 3.25 -17.33 16.73
C VAL A 94 3.69 -17.02 15.30
N LEU A 95 4.03 -15.75 15.03
CA LEU A 95 4.51 -15.30 13.72
C LEU A 95 5.46 -14.12 13.92
N ALA A 96 6.54 -14.08 13.14
CA ALA A 96 7.45 -12.94 13.10
C ALA A 96 8.06 -12.84 11.71
N GLY A 97 8.51 -11.64 11.34
CA GLY A 97 9.19 -11.45 10.07
C GLY A 97 9.83 -10.08 9.94
N PRO A 98 10.75 -9.93 8.98
CA PRO A 98 11.29 -8.63 8.62
C PRO A 98 10.22 -7.83 7.87
N SER A 99 10.36 -6.51 7.93
CA SER A 99 9.73 -5.61 6.96
C SER A 99 10.22 -5.96 5.55
N ALA A 100 9.38 -5.71 4.53
CA ALA A 100 9.70 -6.03 3.14
C ALA A 100 10.86 -5.18 2.56
N GLY A 101 11.34 -4.17 3.31
CA GLY A 101 12.61 -3.47 3.10
C GLY A 101 12.74 -2.72 1.76
N THR A 102 12.52 -1.40 1.75
CA THR A 102 12.83 -0.54 0.59
C THR A 102 13.96 0.45 0.84
N SER A 103 14.52 0.51 2.06
CA SER A 103 15.67 1.38 2.39
C SER A 103 16.32 1.01 3.74
N GLY A 104 17.65 1.02 3.79
CA GLY A 104 18.45 0.94 5.03
C GLY A 104 18.37 -0.40 5.79
N ARG A 105 18.57 -0.34 7.10
CA ARG A 105 18.50 -1.50 8.01
C ARG A 105 17.05 -1.96 8.17
N GLN A 106 16.83 -3.28 8.05
CA GLN A 106 15.51 -3.89 8.23
C GLN A 106 14.97 -3.67 9.65
N THR A 107 13.68 -3.35 9.73
CA THR A 107 12.86 -3.42 10.95
C THR A 107 12.13 -4.76 11.01
N TYR A 108 11.67 -5.14 12.20
CA TYR A 108 11.04 -6.44 12.44
C TYR A 108 9.71 -6.27 13.18
N GLN A 109 8.84 -7.25 12.99
CA GLN A 109 7.51 -7.32 13.60
C GLN A 109 7.24 -8.75 14.09
N ALA A 110 6.42 -8.86 15.13
CA ALA A 110 6.00 -10.14 15.67
C ALA A 110 4.54 -10.08 16.15
N PHE A 111 3.88 -11.22 16.15
CA PHE A 111 2.46 -11.37 16.44
C PHE A 111 2.29 -12.47 17.47
N ASP A 112 1.48 -12.20 18.49
CA ASP A 112 0.88 -13.28 19.27
C ASP A 112 -0.33 -13.88 18.52
N ALA A 113 -0.95 -14.91 19.07
CA ALA A 113 -2.09 -15.57 18.45
C ALA A 113 -3.29 -14.63 18.23
N GLN A 114 -3.49 -13.66 19.13
CA GLN A 114 -4.60 -12.71 19.04
C GLN A 114 -4.32 -11.66 17.97
N ASP A 115 -3.09 -11.17 17.89
CA ASP A 115 -2.64 -10.24 16.86
C ASP A 115 -2.83 -10.85 15.47
N LEU A 116 -2.38 -12.10 15.29
CA LEU A 116 -2.54 -12.81 14.04
C LEU A 116 -4.02 -12.99 13.67
N ASP A 117 -4.86 -13.41 14.62
CA ASP A 117 -6.29 -13.61 14.35
C ASP A 117 -6.99 -12.31 13.89
N ARG A 118 -6.66 -11.17 14.51
CA ARG A 118 -7.17 -9.85 14.10
C ARG A 118 -6.67 -9.45 12.71
N ASN A 119 -5.41 -9.69 12.38
CA ASN A 119 -4.90 -9.46 11.03
C ASN A 119 -5.62 -10.34 9.99
N VAL A 120 -5.90 -11.60 10.33
CA VAL A 120 -6.62 -12.53 9.46
C VAL A 120 -8.08 -12.09 9.25
N GLU A 121 -8.74 -11.56 10.29
CA GLU A 121 -10.07 -10.97 10.17
C GLU A 121 -10.09 -9.77 9.20
N LEU A 122 -9.09 -8.88 9.27
CA LEU A 122 -8.97 -7.78 8.32
C LEU A 122 -8.69 -8.25 6.89
N ALA A 123 -7.90 -9.31 6.74
CA ALA A 123 -7.70 -9.96 5.44
C ALA A 123 -9.00 -10.59 4.92
N ALA A 124 -9.87 -11.12 5.78
CA ALA A 124 -11.17 -11.62 5.34
C ALA A 124 -12.07 -10.47 4.85
N ARG A 125 -12.14 -9.36 5.60
CA ARG A 125 -12.90 -8.14 5.23
C ARG A 125 -12.46 -7.58 3.87
N LEU A 126 -11.14 -7.43 3.64
CA LEU A 126 -10.63 -6.91 2.37
C LEU A 126 -10.95 -7.86 1.20
N PHE A 127 -10.75 -9.17 1.36
CA PHE A 127 -11.04 -10.13 0.30
C PHE A 127 -12.53 -10.16 -0.04
N TRP A 128 -13.37 -10.12 0.98
CA TRP A 128 -14.81 -10.06 0.80
C TRP A 128 -15.25 -8.77 0.10
N CYS A 129 -14.67 -7.62 0.46
CA CYS A 129 -14.89 -6.34 -0.21
C CYS A 129 -14.54 -6.41 -1.70
N SER A 130 -13.37 -6.98 -2.03
CA SER A 130 -12.92 -7.17 -3.42
C SER A 130 -13.69 -8.26 -4.20
N GLY A 131 -14.62 -8.97 -3.57
CA GLY A 131 -15.51 -9.92 -4.24
C GLY A 131 -15.04 -11.37 -4.24
N LEU A 132 -14.06 -11.74 -3.41
CA LEU A 132 -13.70 -13.14 -3.18
C LEU A 132 -14.79 -13.82 -2.35
N ARG A 133 -15.24 -15.01 -2.75
CA ARG A 133 -16.36 -15.72 -2.12
C ARG A 133 -16.04 -17.20 -1.90
N PRO A 134 -16.77 -17.88 -0.99
CA PRO A 134 -16.77 -19.33 -0.93
C PRO A 134 -17.04 -19.94 -2.32
N GLY A 135 -16.24 -20.93 -2.70
CA GLY A 135 -16.32 -21.57 -4.02
C GLY A 135 -15.36 -21.02 -5.07
N ASP A 136 -14.78 -19.83 -4.85
CA ASP A 136 -13.69 -19.34 -5.70
C ASP A 136 -12.43 -20.21 -5.56
N VAL A 137 -11.62 -20.20 -6.61
CA VAL A 137 -10.25 -20.73 -6.61
C VAL A 137 -9.30 -19.55 -6.69
N LEU A 138 -8.50 -19.35 -5.64
CA LEU A 138 -7.61 -18.21 -5.50
C LEU A 138 -6.20 -18.57 -5.96
N GLN A 139 -5.64 -17.81 -6.89
CA GLN A 139 -4.20 -17.74 -7.09
C GLN A 139 -3.63 -16.55 -6.30
N LEU A 140 -2.90 -16.87 -5.24
CA LEU A 140 -2.29 -15.93 -4.31
C LEU A 140 -0.81 -15.79 -4.67
N LEU A 141 -0.49 -14.78 -5.47
CA LEU A 141 0.87 -14.37 -5.74
C LEU A 141 1.23 -13.31 -4.69
N VAL A 142 2.19 -13.61 -3.82
CA VAL A 142 2.60 -12.72 -2.72
C VAL A 142 4.05 -13.02 -2.34
N THR A 143 4.77 -12.05 -1.80
CA THR A 143 6.15 -12.27 -1.32
C THR A 143 6.15 -13.26 -0.15
N PRO A 144 6.65 -14.51 -0.34
CA PRO A 144 6.32 -15.63 0.55
C PRO A 144 7.02 -15.57 1.91
N PHE A 145 8.11 -14.82 2.05
CA PHE A 145 8.84 -14.69 3.32
C PHE A 145 8.24 -13.66 4.29
N THR A 146 7.24 -12.89 3.84
CA THR A 146 6.61 -11.85 4.67
C THR A 146 5.41 -12.41 5.43
N PRO A 147 5.12 -11.93 6.66
CA PRO A 147 3.92 -12.31 7.39
C PRO A 147 2.60 -12.11 6.61
N ALA A 148 2.57 -11.18 5.64
CA ALA A 148 1.45 -10.97 4.74
C ALA A 148 1.04 -12.25 3.98
N ALA A 149 2.00 -13.10 3.63
CA ALA A 149 1.73 -14.33 2.90
C ALA A 149 0.84 -15.30 3.71
N ASP A 150 1.13 -15.44 5.00
CA ASP A 150 0.30 -16.24 5.91
C ASP A 150 -1.02 -15.55 6.23
N ILE A 151 -1.00 -14.24 6.49
CA ILE A 151 -2.20 -13.46 6.81
C ILE A 151 -3.21 -13.53 5.65
N PHE A 152 -2.78 -13.33 4.40
CA PHE A 152 -3.66 -13.42 3.24
C PHE A 152 -4.16 -14.83 2.98
N ARG A 153 -3.29 -15.85 3.14
CA ARG A 153 -3.73 -17.24 3.02
C ARG A 153 -4.81 -17.58 4.04
N LEU A 154 -4.56 -17.27 5.31
CA LEU A 154 -5.50 -17.53 6.40
C LEU A 154 -6.78 -16.69 6.24
N GLY A 155 -6.67 -15.45 5.74
CA GLY A 155 -7.82 -14.58 5.48
C GLY A 155 -8.73 -15.13 4.38
N ALA A 156 -8.14 -15.63 3.29
CA ALA A 156 -8.90 -16.31 2.25
C ALA A 156 -9.56 -17.61 2.77
N GLN A 157 -8.86 -18.38 3.62
CA GLN A 157 -9.46 -19.54 4.29
C GLN A 157 -10.63 -19.13 5.19
N ARG A 158 -10.52 -18.02 5.91
CA ARG A 158 -11.60 -17.47 6.75
C ARG A 158 -12.83 -17.06 5.96
N VAL A 159 -12.64 -16.49 4.76
CA VAL A 159 -13.72 -16.23 3.80
C VAL A 159 -14.43 -17.52 3.35
N GLY A 160 -13.78 -18.69 3.50
CA GLY A 160 -14.32 -19.99 3.08
C GLY A 160 -13.74 -20.51 1.76
N VAL A 161 -12.65 -19.90 1.26
CA VAL A 161 -11.94 -20.38 0.07
C VAL A 161 -11.13 -21.61 0.44
N LYS A 162 -11.44 -22.73 -0.21
CA LYS A 162 -10.79 -24.03 0.05
C LYS A 162 -9.58 -24.27 -0.83
N TRP A 163 -9.60 -23.75 -2.06
CA TRP A 163 -8.54 -23.96 -3.04
C TRP A 163 -7.72 -22.69 -3.22
N ILE A 164 -6.53 -22.68 -2.61
CA ILE A 164 -5.59 -21.56 -2.65
C ILE A 164 -4.27 -22.03 -3.25
N ILE A 165 -3.97 -21.54 -4.45
CA ILE A 165 -2.74 -21.79 -5.18
C ILE A 165 -1.77 -20.67 -4.80
N ARG A 166 -0.65 -21.00 -4.16
CA ARG A 166 0.30 -20.01 -3.65
C ARG A 166 1.53 -19.94 -4.50
N ASP A 167 2.03 -18.73 -4.69
CA ASP A 167 3.29 -18.51 -5.37
C ASP A 167 3.99 -17.20 -4.95
N ASN A 168 5.22 -17.03 -5.43
CA ASN A 168 5.97 -15.80 -5.28
C ASN A 168 5.58 -14.75 -6.34
N HIS A 169 6.37 -13.67 -6.38
CA HIS A 169 6.10 -12.47 -7.16
C HIS A 169 7.30 -12.05 -8.02
N GLU A 170 7.93 -13.04 -8.63
CA GLU A 170 9.14 -12.86 -9.42
C GLU A 170 8.82 -12.74 -10.93
N PRO A 171 9.31 -11.70 -11.64
CA PRO A 171 9.13 -11.56 -13.08
C PRO A 171 9.59 -12.77 -13.91
N THR A 172 10.68 -13.43 -13.51
CA THR A 172 11.22 -14.61 -14.21
C THR A 172 10.29 -15.83 -14.18
N GLN A 173 9.30 -15.82 -13.28
CA GLN A 173 8.37 -16.94 -13.07
C GLN A 173 7.02 -16.73 -13.78
N VAL A 174 6.85 -15.64 -14.53
CA VAL A 174 5.62 -15.34 -15.29
C VAL A 174 5.14 -16.52 -16.14
N PRO A 175 6.01 -17.24 -16.90
CA PRO A 175 5.56 -18.41 -17.67
C PRO A 175 4.88 -19.48 -16.80
N ARG A 176 5.46 -19.75 -15.63
CA ARG A 176 4.91 -20.72 -14.66
C ARG A 176 3.56 -20.26 -14.11
N TYR A 177 3.38 -18.98 -13.82
CA TYR A 177 2.09 -18.46 -13.33
C TYR A 177 0.99 -18.65 -14.37
N VAL A 178 1.29 -18.43 -15.65
CA VAL A 178 0.35 -18.60 -16.77
C VAL A 178 0.01 -20.08 -16.97
N GLU A 179 1.00 -20.97 -16.92
CA GLU A 179 0.79 -22.42 -17.00
C GLU A 179 -0.11 -22.93 -15.86
N VAL A 180 0.16 -22.49 -14.63
CA VAL A 180 -0.66 -22.80 -13.45
C VAL A 180 -2.08 -22.28 -13.62
N ALA A 181 -2.24 -21.05 -14.11
CA ALA A 181 -3.56 -20.48 -14.35
C ALA A 181 -4.33 -21.29 -15.41
N ARG A 182 -3.71 -21.65 -16.53
CA ARG A 182 -4.35 -22.47 -17.57
C ARG A 182 -4.73 -23.87 -17.07
N SER A 183 -3.89 -24.47 -16.24
CA SER A 183 -4.08 -25.83 -15.74
C SER A 183 -5.13 -25.91 -14.64
N LEU A 184 -5.04 -25.02 -13.65
CA LEU A 184 -5.88 -25.08 -12.43
C LEU A 184 -7.11 -24.17 -12.49
N LYS A 185 -7.18 -23.28 -13.50
CA LYS A 185 -8.32 -22.41 -13.79
C LYS A 185 -8.85 -21.60 -12.57
N PRO A 186 -7.99 -20.85 -11.85
CA PRO A 186 -8.41 -19.97 -10.77
C PRO A 186 -9.42 -18.91 -11.24
N SER A 187 -10.48 -18.68 -10.46
CA SER A 187 -11.46 -17.62 -10.70
C SER A 187 -11.02 -16.26 -10.16
N PHE A 188 -10.09 -16.24 -9.19
CA PHE A 188 -9.65 -15.03 -8.50
C PHE A 188 -8.13 -14.94 -8.43
N LEU A 189 -7.58 -13.74 -8.66
CA LEU A 189 -6.15 -13.46 -8.56
C LEU A 189 -5.87 -12.42 -7.46
N GLN A 190 -4.88 -12.64 -6.61
CA GLN A 190 -4.18 -11.56 -5.92
C GLN A 190 -2.78 -11.45 -6.51
N ALA A 191 -2.42 -10.27 -7.04
CA ALA A 191 -1.10 -10.07 -7.64
C ALA A 191 -0.66 -8.59 -7.65
N GLY A 192 0.58 -8.32 -8.07
CA GLY A 192 1.01 -6.98 -8.48
C GLY A 192 0.45 -6.60 -9.85
N VAL A 193 0.20 -5.31 -10.09
CA VAL A 193 -0.28 -4.79 -11.39
C VAL A 193 0.67 -5.21 -12.53
N ALA A 194 1.99 -5.06 -12.33
CA ALA A 194 2.99 -5.44 -13.33
C ALA A 194 3.00 -6.96 -13.60
N THR A 195 2.73 -7.79 -12.59
CA THR A 195 2.66 -9.25 -12.75
C THR A 195 1.48 -9.63 -13.65
N LEU A 196 0.28 -9.10 -13.42
CA LEU A 196 -0.87 -9.41 -14.29
C LEU A 196 -0.64 -8.94 -15.73
N ARG A 197 -0.03 -7.76 -15.93
CA ARG A 197 0.35 -7.27 -17.26
C ARG A 197 1.34 -8.21 -17.95
N ALA A 198 2.39 -8.65 -17.25
CA ALA A 198 3.37 -9.57 -17.80
C ALA A 198 2.74 -10.94 -18.12
N MET A 199 1.84 -11.44 -17.27
CA MET A 199 1.09 -12.68 -17.53
C MET A 199 0.22 -12.56 -18.78
N ALA A 200 -0.48 -11.44 -18.96
CA ALA A 200 -1.28 -11.17 -20.15
C ALA A 200 -0.43 -11.12 -21.42
N GLN A 201 0.70 -10.41 -21.38
CA GLN A 201 1.64 -10.33 -22.51
C GLN A 201 2.21 -11.71 -22.86
N HIS A 202 2.65 -12.46 -21.85
CA HIS A 202 3.16 -13.82 -22.05
C HIS A 202 2.10 -14.73 -22.65
N ALA A 203 0.88 -14.75 -22.09
CA ALA A 203 -0.22 -15.58 -22.58
C ALA A 203 -0.60 -15.27 -24.04
N ALA A 204 -0.54 -14.00 -24.45
CA ALA A 204 -0.80 -13.58 -25.83
C ALA A 204 0.32 -13.96 -26.81
N ALA A 205 1.56 -14.14 -26.32
CA ALA A 205 2.71 -14.51 -27.13
C ALA A 205 2.89 -16.02 -27.32
N THR A 206 2.23 -16.87 -26.52
CA THR A 206 2.37 -18.33 -26.66
C THR A 206 1.39 -18.93 -27.67
N PRO A 207 1.75 -20.04 -28.35
CA PRO A 207 0.90 -20.69 -29.37
C PRO A 207 -0.45 -21.18 -28.83
N GLU A 208 -0.52 -21.57 -27.56
CA GLU A 208 -1.78 -21.99 -26.91
C GLU A 208 -2.78 -20.83 -26.82
N GLY A 209 -2.27 -19.58 -26.77
CA GLY A 209 -3.07 -18.36 -26.73
C GLY A 209 -4.13 -18.36 -25.62
N GLY A 210 -5.16 -17.55 -25.84
CA GLY A 210 -6.39 -17.56 -25.03
C GLY A 210 -6.35 -16.71 -23.75
N PRO A 211 -7.55 -16.35 -23.23
CA PRO A 211 -7.66 -15.53 -22.04
C PRO A 211 -7.23 -16.29 -20.78
N LEU A 212 -6.69 -15.56 -19.81
CA LEU A 212 -6.48 -16.08 -18.46
C LEU A 212 -7.86 -16.33 -17.78
N PRO A 213 -7.98 -17.34 -16.91
CA PRO A 213 -9.26 -17.82 -16.38
C PRO A 213 -9.91 -16.89 -15.34
N TYR A 214 -9.21 -15.84 -14.91
CA TYR A 214 -9.64 -14.99 -13.82
C TYR A 214 -10.91 -14.21 -14.19
N GLN A 215 -11.82 -14.11 -13.24
CA GLN A 215 -12.99 -13.22 -13.34
C GLN A 215 -12.74 -11.91 -12.59
N ARG A 216 -12.02 -12.00 -11.47
CA ARG A 216 -11.63 -10.85 -10.64
C ARG A 216 -10.17 -10.91 -10.23
N ALA A 217 -9.58 -9.74 -10.03
CA ALA A 217 -8.26 -9.62 -9.44
C ALA A 217 -8.18 -8.48 -8.43
N ILE A 218 -7.50 -8.70 -7.31
CA ILE A 218 -7.08 -7.65 -6.39
C ILE A 218 -5.60 -7.37 -6.64
N LEU A 219 -5.29 -6.13 -7.01
CA LEU A 219 -3.99 -5.73 -7.51
C LEU A 219 -3.27 -4.74 -6.59
N MET A 220 -1.99 -5.00 -6.34
CA MET A 220 -1.14 -4.14 -5.51
C MET A 220 0.01 -3.49 -6.29
N GLY A 221 0.63 -2.49 -5.67
CA GLY A 221 1.92 -1.93 -6.10
C GLY A 221 1.82 -0.74 -7.06
N ALA A 222 0.63 -0.36 -7.51
CA ALA A 222 0.37 0.88 -8.23
C ALA A 222 -1.10 1.28 -8.08
N ALA A 223 -1.39 2.58 -8.10
CA ALA A 223 -2.76 3.07 -8.19
C ALA A 223 -3.35 2.72 -9.57
N LEU A 224 -4.64 2.41 -9.63
CA LEU A 224 -5.34 2.09 -10.88
C LEU A 224 -6.43 3.13 -11.14
N GLY A 225 -6.25 3.90 -12.22
CA GLY A 225 -7.27 4.81 -12.74
C GLY A 225 -8.39 4.08 -13.50
N PRO A 226 -9.51 4.76 -13.79
CA PRO A 226 -10.65 4.20 -14.52
C PRO A 226 -10.26 3.57 -15.87
N GLU A 227 -9.36 4.21 -16.61
CA GLU A 227 -8.91 3.74 -17.93
C GLU A 227 -8.13 2.42 -17.83
N ALA A 228 -7.26 2.28 -16.82
CA ALA A 228 -6.51 1.04 -16.60
C ALA A 228 -7.45 -0.13 -16.25
N ARG A 229 -8.51 0.11 -15.46
CA ARG A 229 -9.53 -0.91 -15.16
C ARG A 229 -10.30 -1.31 -16.41
N GLN A 230 -10.72 -0.32 -17.19
CA GLN A 230 -11.42 -0.56 -18.44
C GLN A 230 -10.54 -1.36 -19.41
N GLN A 231 -9.24 -1.06 -19.49
CA GLN A 231 -8.29 -1.82 -20.27
C GLN A 231 -8.21 -3.28 -19.81
N PHE A 232 -8.08 -3.55 -18.50
CA PHE A 232 -8.08 -4.94 -18.00
C PHE A 232 -9.41 -5.65 -18.30
N LYS A 233 -10.53 -4.95 -18.16
CA LYS A 233 -11.86 -5.52 -18.43
C LYS A 233 -12.04 -5.86 -19.91
N GLN A 234 -11.60 -4.98 -20.82
CA GLN A 234 -11.74 -5.17 -22.26
C GLN A 234 -10.76 -6.21 -22.81
N SER A 235 -9.51 -6.20 -22.35
CA SER A 235 -8.46 -7.08 -22.89
C SER A 235 -8.43 -8.46 -22.25
N LEU A 236 -8.77 -8.57 -20.95
CA LEU A 236 -8.69 -9.84 -20.22
C LEU A 236 -10.03 -10.34 -19.70
N GLY A 237 -11.09 -9.52 -19.75
CA GLY A 237 -12.38 -9.86 -19.12
C GLY A 237 -12.39 -9.72 -17.59
N VAL A 238 -11.25 -9.33 -16.99
CA VAL A 238 -11.03 -9.31 -15.54
C VAL A 238 -11.53 -8.00 -14.93
N GLU A 239 -12.34 -8.08 -13.88
CA GLU A 239 -12.66 -6.94 -13.01
C GLU A 239 -11.56 -6.78 -11.97
N VAL A 240 -10.99 -5.58 -11.85
CA VAL A 240 -9.84 -5.35 -10.95
C VAL A 240 -10.19 -4.36 -9.85
N THR A 241 -9.76 -4.64 -8.63
CA THR A 241 -9.72 -3.72 -7.49
C THR A 241 -8.29 -3.46 -7.06
N THR A 242 -8.02 -2.31 -6.46
CA THR A 242 -6.72 -1.96 -5.91
C THR A 242 -6.63 -2.41 -4.44
N LEU A 243 -5.43 -2.82 -4.05
CA LEU A 243 -5.00 -3.09 -2.69
C LEU A 243 -3.73 -2.30 -2.40
N SER A 244 -3.81 -1.40 -1.43
CA SER A 244 -2.67 -0.63 -0.94
C SER A 244 -2.55 -0.76 0.58
N GLY A 245 -1.43 -0.32 1.14
CA GLY A 245 -1.24 -0.24 2.59
C GLY A 245 0.12 -0.74 3.05
N GLN A 246 0.20 -1.00 4.35
CA GLN A 246 1.45 -1.15 5.09
C GLN A 246 1.81 -2.61 5.32
N GLY A 247 2.37 -3.26 4.31
CA GLY A 247 2.84 -4.66 4.43
C GLY A 247 4.06 -4.86 5.32
N SER A 248 4.84 -3.81 5.58
CA SER A 248 6.15 -3.90 6.24
C SER A 248 6.11 -3.85 7.77
N ASP A 249 5.20 -3.07 8.34
CA ASP A 249 5.16 -2.83 9.79
C ASP A 249 3.82 -3.29 10.41
N PHE A 250 2.74 -3.29 9.62
CA PHE A 250 1.39 -3.56 10.11
C PHE A 250 0.73 -4.80 9.48
N ASN A 251 1.02 -5.11 8.22
CA ASN A 251 0.25 -6.06 7.43
C ASN A 251 -1.24 -5.71 7.42
N LEU A 252 -1.51 -4.41 7.31
CA LEU A 252 -2.82 -3.79 7.24
C LEU A 252 -2.95 -3.09 5.90
N PHE A 253 -4.10 -3.29 5.26
CA PHE A 253 -4.31 -2.87 3.89
C PHE A 253 -5.68 -2.23 3.71
N SER A 254 -5.76 -1.30 2.78
CA SER A 254 -6.98 -0.75 2.22
C SER A 254 -7.30 -1.42 0.88
N THR A 255 -8.57 -1.55 0.55
CA THR A 255 -8.96 -1.99 -0.79
C THR A 255 -10.22 -1.29 -1.27
N GLU A 256 -10.35 -1.17 -2.58
CA GLU A 256 -11.58 -0.64 -3.17
C GLU A 256 -12.73 -1.63 -3.10
N CYS A 257 -13.93 -1.08 -2.99
CA CYS A 257 -15.15 -1.79 -3.32
C CYS A 257 -15.51 -1.62 -4.81
N GLU A 258 -16.63 -2.20 -5.23
CA GLU A 258 -17.22 -2.03 -6.57
C GLU A 258 -17.54 -0.57 -6.93
N ALA A 259 -17.48 0.34 -5.96
CA ALA A 259 -17.69 1.75 -6.23
C ALA A 259 -16.54 2.41 -7.01
N HIS A 260 -15.33 1.86 -6.92
CA HIS A 260 -14.08 2.45 -7.43
C HIS A 260 -13.91 3.93 -7.04
N ASP A 261 -14.29 4.25 -5.80
CA ASP A 261 -14.31 5.61 -5.26
C ASP A 261 -13.37 5.71 -4.05
N GLY A 262 -12.12 5.26 -4.25
CA GLY A 262 -11.10 5.16 -3.21
C GLY A 262 -11.11 3.82 -2.45
N GLU A 263 -10.02 3.58 -1.74
CA GLU A 263 -9.76 2.34 -1.00
C GLU A 263 -10.25 2.47 0.44
N HIS A 264 -11.16 1.58 0.86
CA HIS A 264 -11.64 1.51 2.23
C HIS A 264 -10.55 1.00 3.16
N TRP A 265 -10.34 1.69 4.29
CA TRP A 265 -9.56 1.13 5.39
C TRP A 265 -10.43 0.19 6.23
N HIS A 266 -10.09 -1.10 6.26
CA HIS A 266 -10.95 -2.13 6.85
C HIS A 266 -10.83 -2.29 8.38
N GLY A 267 -9.89 -1.58 9.00
CA GLY A 267 -9.56 -1.76 10.42
C GLY A 267 -9.74 -0.53 11.29
N GLU A 268 -10.63 0.40 10.97
CA GLU A 268 -10.83 1.60 11.81
C GLU A 268 -11.43 1.28 13.19
N ASP A 269 -12.00 0.09 13.40
CA ASP A 269 -12.43 -0.44 14.69
C ASP A 269 -11.27 -0.98 15.54
N MET A 270 -10.09 -1.16 14.95
CA MET A 270 -8.89 -1.74 15.57
C MET A 270 -7.67 -0.82 15.51
N THR A 271 -7.76 0.24 14.71
CA THR A 271 -6.69 1.20 14.47
C THR A 271 -7.23 2.62 14.41
N LEU A 272 -6.38 3.58 14.76
CA LEU A 272 -6.59 4.99 14.49
C LEU A 272 -5.69 5.40 13.32
N VAL A 273 -6.30 5.91 12.25
CA VAL A 273 -5.61 6.40 11.06
C VAL A 273 -5.73 7.91 11.01
N GLU A 274 -4.61 8.58 11.23
CA GLU A 274 -4.44 10.01 11.05
C GLU A 274 -3.80 10.29 9.69
N VAL A 275 -4.04 11.48 9.13
CA VAL A 275 -3.28 11.98 7.98
C VAL A 275 -2.74 13.34 8.38
N VAL A 276 -1.42 13.49 8.33
CA VAL A 276 -0.71 14.67 8.83
C VAL A 276 0.13 15.31 7.74
N ASP A 277 0.35 16.60 7.84
CA ASP A 277 1.36 17.27 7.04
C ASP A 277 2.76 16.71 7.41
N PRO A 278 3.54 16.22 6.43
CA PRO A 278 4.79 15.52 6.72
C PRO A 278 5.91 16.42 7.28
N ALA A 279 5.80 17.75 7.13
CA ALA A 279 6.79 18.72 7.60
C ALA A 279 6.48 19.20 9.02
N THR A 280 5.21 19.42 9.33
CA THR A 280 4.76 20.03 10.60
C THR A 280 4.18 19.01 11.58
N GLY A 281 3.70 17.85 11.09
CA GLY A 281 2.97 16.87 11.89
C GLY A 281 1.54 17.29 12.26
N ALA A 282 1.07 18.44 11.76
CA ALA A 282 -0.31 18.91 11.98
C ALA A 282 -1.31 18.09 11.14
N PRO A 283 -2.57 17.94 11.56
CA PRO A 283 -3.58 17.23 10.77
C PRO A 283 -3.77 17.87 9.38
N ALA A 284 -3.77 17.03 8.34
CA ALA A 284 -4.12 17.45 6.98
C ALA A 284 -5.65 17.52 6.83
N ARG A 285 -6.15 18.40 5.96
CA ARG A 285 -7.59 18.45 5.66
C ARG A 285 -7.97 17.29 4.74
N ASP A 286 -9.22 16.84 4.82
CA ASP A 286 -9.73 15.87 3.84
C ASP A 286 -9.61 16.43 2.41
N GLY A 287 -9.22 15.58 1.46
CA GLY A 287 -8.89 15.97 0.09
C GLY A 287 -7.45 16.49 -0.12
N GLU A 288 -6.76 16.95 0.93
CA GLU A 288 -5.35 17.32 0.85
C GLU A 288 -4.46 16.07 0.91
N VAL A 289 -3.22 16.20 0.40
CA VAL A 289 -2.22 15.13 0.45
C VAL A 289 -1.46 15.26 1.76
N GLY A 290 -1.34 14.17 2.50
CA GLY A 290 -0.56 14.10 3.73
C GLY A 290 0.03 12.71 3.96
N GLU A 291 0.83 12.59 5.00
CA GLU A 291 1.41 11.32 5.43
C GLU A 291 0.44 10.56 6.33
N MET A 292 0.24 9.27 6.04
CA MET A 292 -0.55 8.38 6.88
C MET A 292 0.20 8.06 8.17
N VAL A 293 -0.49 8.24 9.30
CA VAL A 293 -0.02 7.90 10.63
C VAL A 293 -0.98 6.89 11.25
N ILE A 294 -0.43 5.78 11.76
CA ILE A 294 -1.24 4.67 12.29
C ILE A 294 -0.93 4.45 13.77
N THR A 295 -1.99 4.22 14.55
CA THR A 295 -1.91 3.62 15.89
C THR A 295 -2.74 2.34 15.91
N ASP A 296 -2.12 1.18 16.17
CA ASP A 296 -2.78 -0.13 16.14
C ASP A 296 -3.09 -0.66 17.54
N PHE A 297 -4.19 -0.19 18.11
CA PHE A 297 -4.58 -0.51 19.49
C PHE A 297 -5.09 -1.93 19.72
N TYR A 298 -5.30 -2.72 18.65
CA TYR A 298 -5.54 -4.17 18.79
C TYR A 298 -4.25 -4.96 19.05
N ARG A 299 -3.09 -4.45 18.63
CA ARG A 299 -1.84 -5.20 18.62
C ARG A 299 -1.24 -5.26 20.02
N ARG A 300 -0.89 -6.45 20.46
CA ARG A 300 -0.33 -6.72 21.78
C ARG A 300 1.16 -6.98 21.74
N ALA A 301 1.65 -7.73 20.76
CA ALA A 301 3.05 -8.13 20.72
C ALA A 301 3.96 -6.95 20.37
N THR A 302 3.79 -6.37 19.18
CA THR A 302 4.65 -5.27 18.69
C THR A 302 3.85 -4.06 18.23
N PRO A 303 3.08 -3.41 19.12
CA PRO A 303 2.25 -2.26 18.77
C PRO A 303 3.05 -1.00 18.43
N HIS A 304 2.46 -0.20 17.56
CA HIS A 304 2.90 1.11 17.14
C HIS A 304 1.93 2.18 17.66
N VAL A 305 2.49 3.28 18.19
CA VAL A 305 1.72 4.45 18.62
C VAL A 305 2.15 5.63 17.77
N ARG A 306 1.18 6.28 17.11
CA ARG A 306 1.38 7.42 16.19
C ARG A 306 2.57 7.23 15.26
N TRP A 307 2.55 6.11 14.55
CA TRP A 307 3.64 5.72 13.67
C TRP A 307 3.48 6.29 12.27
N ARG A 308 4.50 7.04 11.85
CA ARG A 308 4.67 7.60 10.52
C ARG A 308 5.02 6.49 9.55
N THR A 309 4.07 6.20 8.68
CA THR A 309 4.17 5.09 7.73
C THR A 309 5.06 5.40 6.53
N GLU A 310 5.39 6.68 6.33
CA GLU A 310 6.00 7.24 5.12
C GLU A 310 5.14 7.10 3.87
N ASP A 311 3.88 6.71 3.99
CA ASP A 311 2.95 6.65 2.87
C ASP A 311 2.22 7.98 2.71
N MET A 312 2.32 8.57 1.52
CA MET A 312 1.60 9.76 1.13
C MET A 312 0.23 9.35 0.61
N VAL A 313 -0.83 9.86 1.24
CA VAL A 313 -2.21 9.51 0.94
C VAL A 313 -3.06 10.76 0.74
N ARG A 314 -4.17 10.59 0.02
CA ARG A 314 -5.29 11.54 0.00
C ARG A 314 -6.52 10.87 0.58
N VAL A 315 -7.19 11.55 1.51
CA VAL A 315 -8.48 11.10 2.06
C VAL A 315 -9.60 11.54 1.14
N HIS A 316 -10.49 10.62 0.78
CA HIS A 316 -11.69 10.93 0.01
C HIS A 316 -12.81 11.38 0.95
N PRO A 317 -13.40 12.57 0.72
CA PRO A 317 -14.50 13.05 1.53
C PRO A 317 -15.81 12.31 1.21
N GLY A 318 -16.75 12.38 2.16
CA GLY A 318 -18.11 11.87 1.97
C GLY A 318 -18.26 10.36 2.07
N ALA A 319 -19.51 9.90 2.04
CA ALA A 319 -19.88 8.50 2.15
C ALA A 319 -19.71 7.76 0.83
N CYS A 320 -19.38 6.47 0.91
CA CYS A 320 -19.34 5.59 -0.25
C CYS A 320 -20.73 5.01 -0.54
N ARG A 321 -21.06 4.87 -1.83
CA ARG A 321 -22.32 4.22 -2.26
C ARG A 321 -22.42 2.74 -1.88
N CYS A 322 -21.32 2.08 -1.49
CA CYS A 322 -21.33 0.70 -1.01
C CYS A 322 -21.87 0.56 0.43
N GLY A 323 -22.13 1.67 1.11
CA GLY A 323 -22.67 1.70 2.47
C GLY A 323 -21.62 1.59 3.59
N ARG A 324 -20.38 1.23 3.28
CA ARG A 324 -19.28 1.21 4.26
C ARG A 324 -19.03 2.63 4.77
N THR A 325 -18.89 2.75 6.08
CA THR A 325 -18.68 4.03 6.74
C THR A 325 -17.21 4.31 7.03
N SER A 326 -16.30 3.39 6.66
CA SER A 326 -14.86 3.58 6.85
C SER A 326 -14.28 4.67 5.96
N ARG A 327 -13.23 5.35 6.43
CA ARG A 327 -12.48 6.31 5.62
C ARG A 327 -11.92 5.62 4.36
N ARG A 328 -11.87 6.41 3.30
CA ARG A 328 -11.38 6.00 1.99
C ARG A 328 -10.14 6.79 1.63
N PHE A 329 -9.16 6.11 1.07
CA PHE A 329 -7.86 6.68 0.75
C PHE A 329 -7.47 6.37 -0.69
N THR A 330 -6.64 7.23 -1.27
CA THR A 330 -5.75 6.84 -2.36
C THR A 330 -4.33 6.88 -1.83
N LEU A 331 -3.63 5.75 -1.91
CA LEU A 331 -2.18 5.73 -1.71
C LEU A 331 -1.52 6.34 -2.96
N LEU A 332 -0.81 7.45 -2.77
CA LEU A 332 -0.21 8.22 -3.85
C LEU A 332 1.27 7.88 -4.01
N ASP A 333 2.04 7.89 -2.91
CA ASP A 333 3.49 7.76 -2.99
C ASP A 333 4.11 7.38 -1.64
N ARG A 334 5.44 7.35 -1.61
CA ARG A 334 6.24 7.25 -0.41
C ARG A 334 6.93 8.59 -0.15
N LEU A 335 6.99 9.02 1.11
CA LEU A 335 7.71 10.21 1.54
C LEU A 335 9.19 10.16 1.12
N ALA A 336 9.78 8.95 1.17
CA ALA A 336 11.16 8.69 0.74
C ALA A 336 11.38 8.82 -0.77
N ASN A 337 10.33 8.86 -1.59
CA ASN A 337 10.43 9.03 -3.04
C ASN A 337 10.45 10.50 -3.48
N ARG A 338 10.52 11.47 -2.56
CA ARG A 338 10.66 12.87 -2.95
C ARG A 338 11.97 13.12 -3.70
N VAL A 339 11.90 13.94 -4.73
CA VAL A 339 13.03 14.42 -5.53
C VAL A 339 13.10 15.94 -5.41
N PRO A 340 14.11 16.51 -4.73
CA PRO A 340 14.28 17.95 -4.65
C PRO A 340 14.72 18.52 -6.02
N VAL A 341 14.05 19.57 -6.48
CA VAL A 341 14.36 20.32 -7.71
C VAL A 341 13.97 21.79 -7.51
N ARG A 342 14.91 22.72 -7.69
CA ARG A 342 14.71 24.18 -7.58
C ARG A 342 13.99 24.64 -6.30
N GLY A 343 14.38 24.10 -5.15
CA GLY A 343 13.82 24.41 -3.83
C GLY A 343 12.43 23.80 -3.58
N THR A 344 11.95 22.93 -4.48
CA THR A 344 10.64 22.26 -4.37
C THR A 344 10.84 20.74 -4.33
N ALA A 345 10.05 20.04 -3.53
CA ALA A 345 10.02 18.59 -3.53
C ALA A 345 8.98 18.08 -4.53
N VAL A 346 9.42 17.30 -5.53
CA VAL A 346 8.55 16.63 -6.50
C VAL A 346 8.40 15.16 -6.11
N TYR A 347 7.18 14.66 -6.11
CA TYR A 347 6.88 13.25 -5.88
C TYR A 347 6.49 12.56 -7.19
N PRO A 348 6.87 11.28 -7.40
CA PRO A 348 6.43 10.48 -8.54
C PRO A 348 4.93 10.58 -8.84
N PHE A 349 4.04 10.58 -7.84
CA PHE A 349 2.59 10.69 -8.11
C PHE A 349 2.19 11.96 -8.87
N GLN A 350 2.92 13.06 -8.71
CA GLN A 350 2.66 14.32 -9.43
C GLN A 350 3.00 14.17 -10.91
N VAL A 351 4.13 13.52 -11.21
CA VAL A 351 4.54 13.19 -12.58
C VAL A 351 3.59 12.19 -13.21
N GLU A 352 3.11 11.20 -12.45
CA GLU A 352 2.13 10.22 -12.91
C GLU A 352 0.78 10.87 -13.24
N THR A 353 0.32 11.76 -12.36
CA THR A 353 -0.90 12.55 -12.59
C THR A 353 -0.76 13.39 -13.86
N ALA A 354 0.37 14.08 -14.04
CA ALA A 354 0.64 14.86 -15.24
C ALA A 354 0.67 13.98 -16.50
N LEU A 355 1.40 12.85 -16.49
CA LEU A 355 1.45 11.89 -17.60
C LEU A 355 0.05 11.35 -17.95
N SER A 356 -0.79 11.04 -16.96
CA SER A 356 -2.15 10.53 -17.18
C SER A 356 -3.06 11.51 -17.93
N ARG A 357 -2.74 12.81 -17.92
CA ARG A 357 -3.49 13.85 -18.65
C ARG A 357 -3.03 14.01 -20.10
N SER A 358 -1.95 13.34 -20.49
CA SER A 358 -1.44 13.33 -21.86
C SER A 358 -1.74 12.01 -22.56
N GLU A 359 -2.26 12.04 -23.78
CA GLU A 359 -2.47 10.83 -24.58
C GLU A 359 -1.16 10.06 -24.81
N ASP A 360 -0.07 10.77 -25.06
CA ASP A 360 1.27 10.20 -25.22
C ASP A 360 1.84 9.63 -23.90
N GLY A 361 1.33 10.07 -22.75
CA GLY A 361 1.90 9.79 -21.42
C GLY A 361 1.12 8.76 -20.60
N ARG A 362 -0.16 8.54 -20.91
CA ARG A 362 -1.03 7.61 -20.19
C ARG A 362 -0.45 6.20 -20.16
N ASN A 363 -0.49 5.58 -18.99
CA ASN A 363 -0.03 4.20 -18.74
C ASN A 363 1.47 3.93 -19.00
N LEU A 364 2.30 4.96 -19.18
CA LEU A 364 3.75 4.78 -19.27
C LEU A 364 4.36 4.49 -17.90
N GLU A 365 5.21 3.47 -17.83
CA GLU A 365 6.10 3.29 -16.68
C GLU A 365 7.21 4.34 -16.71
N PHE A 366 7.59 4.84 -15.54
CA PHE A 366 8.66 5.83 -15.44
C PHE A 366 9.41 5.78 -14.11
N ALA A 367 10.58 6.40 -14.13
CA ALA A 367 11.42 6.65 -12.97
C ALA A 367 11.92 8.11 -12.98
N LEU A 368 12.06 8.70 -11.81
CA LEU A 368 12.72 9.99 -11.61
C LEU A 368 14.17 9.75 -11.18
N VAL A 369 15.08 10.63 -11.59
CA VAL A 369 16.48 10.56 -11.10
C VAL A 369 16.69 11.59 -10.00
N ARG A 370 17.10 11.11 -8.82
CA ARG A 370 17.46 11.95 -7.68
C ARG A 370 18.97 12.11 -7.60
N LYS A 371 19.41 13.34 -7.77
CA LYS A 371 20.84 13.70 -7.75
C LYS A 371 21.29 14.08 -6.34
N VAL A 372 22.58 13.92 -6.07
CA VAL A 372 23.20 14.29 -4.78
C VAL A 372 23.15 15.80 -4.57
N VAL A 373 23.43 16.56 -5.63
CA VAL A 373 23.28 18.02 -5.68
C VAL A 373 21.96 18.34 -6.35
N GLU A 374 21.17 19.20 -5.72
CA GLU A 374 19.85 19.58 -6.22
C GLU A 374 19.92 20.14 -7.66
N PRO A 375 19.24 19.51 -8.63
CA PRO A 375 19.31 19.92 -10.02
C PRO A 375 18.38 21.10 -10.35
N GLN A 376 18.66 21.76 -11.47
CA GLN A 376 17.77 22.78 -12.05
C GLN A 376 16.64 22.19 -12.90
N THR A 377 16.77 20.92 -13.31
CA THR A 377 15.81 20.19 -14.13
C THR A 377 15.44 18.87 -13.46
N LEU A 378 14.18 18.46 -13.55
CA LEU A 378 13.74 17.13 -13.14
C LEU A 378 13.98 16.13 -14.28
N GLU A 379 14.83 15.15 -14.07
CA GLU A 379 15.05 14.07 -15.05
C GLU A 379 13.98 12.98 -14.91
N VAL A 380 13.25 12.73 -15.99
CA VAL A 380 12.17 11.75 -16.09
C VAL A 380 12.53 10.71 -17.15
N ARG A 381 12.70 9.46 -16.73
CA ARG A 381 12.98 8.31 -17.59
C ARG A 381 11.70 7.52 -17.81
N LEU A 382 11.27 7.38 -19.05
CA LEU A 382 10.08 6.64 -19.45
C LEU A 382 10.50 5.29 -20.04
N LEU A 383 9.77 4.22 -19.71
CA LEU A 383 9.93 2.94 -20.40
C LEU A 383 9.35 3.07 -21.81
N ARG A 384 10.11 2.67 -22.81
CA ARG A 384 9.69 2.69 -24.23
C ARG A 384 8.54 1.71 -24.47
N PRO A 385 7.37 2.17 -24.95
CA PRO A 385 6.32 1.27 -25.42
C PRO A 385 6.77 0.52 -26.67
N ALA A 386 6.40 -0.77 -26.79
CA ALA A 386 6.67 -1.55 -27.99
C ALA A 386 6.02 -0.96 -29.26
N THR A 387 4.94 -0.19 -29.10
CA THR A 387 4.22 0.49 -30.18
C THR A 387 4.88 1.80 -30.61
N LEU A 388 5.86 2.31 -29.86
CA LEU A 388 6.52 3.58 -30.17
C LEU A 388 7.66 3.35 -31.17
N ALA A 389 7.45 3.79 -32.41
CA ALA A 389 8.45 3.74 -33.47
C ALA A 389 9.66 4.67 -33.17
N ALA A 390 10.85 4.27 -33.64
CA ALA A 390 12.09 4.98 -33.38
C ALA A 390 12.10 6.41 -33.95
N ASP A 391 11.53 6.60 -35.14
CA ASP A 391 11.38 7.89 -35.83
C ASP A 391 10.36 8.83 -35.14
N ALA A 392 9.30 8.28 -34.55
CA ALA A 392 8.31 9.04 -33.78
C ALA A 392 8.81 9.47 -32.38
N THR A 393 9.85 8.80 -31.86
CA THR A 393 10.30 8.94 -30.46
C THR A 393 10.66 10.39 -30.11
N ALA A 394 11.43 11.09 -30.96
CA ALA A 394 11.87 12.46 -30.68
C ALA A 394 10.68 13.43 -30.54
N GLY A 395 9.69 13.30 -31.41
CA GLY A 395 8.49 14.13 -31.39
C GLY A 395 7.62 13.90 -30.14
N VAL A 396 7.45 12.63 -29.75
CA VAL A 396 6.73 12.25 -28.52
C VAL A 396 7.45 12.79 -27.28
N THR A 397 8.77 12.61 -27.19
CA THR A 397 9.59 13.13 -26.09
C THR A 397 9.41 14.63 -25.92
N GLN A 398 9.46 15.41 -27.01
CA GLN A 398 9.32 16.87 -26.93
C GLN A 398 7.91 17.32 -26.51
N ARG A 399 6.86 16.60 -26.95
CA ARG A 399 5.48 16.88 -26.49
C ARG A 399 5.32 16.57 -25.01
N LEU A 400 5.82 15.43 -24.55
CA LEU A 400 5.78 15.04 -23.14
C LEU A 400 6.57 16.00 -22.26
N GLN A 401 7.76 16.42 -22.68
CA GLN A 401 8.55 17.39 -21.92
C GLN A 401 7.80 18.72 -21.76
N ARG A 402 7.26 19.30 -22.85
CA ARG A 402 6.47 20.53 -22.77
C ARG A 402 5.23 20.38 -21.88
N HIS A 403 4.57 19.23 -21.95
CA HIS A 403 3.41 18.92 -21.12
C HIS A 403 3.78 18.84 -19.63
N LEU A 404 4.85 18.12 -19.28
CA LEU A 404 5.32 18.00 -17.91
C LEU A 404 5.84 19.33 -17.36
N ASP A 405 6.54 20.12 -18.17
CA ASP A 405 7.01 21.46 -17.78
C ASP A 405 5.83 22.35 -17.36
N ALA A 406 4.74 22.31 -18.13
CA ALA A 406 3.53 23.09 -17.88
C ALA A 406 2.76 22.60 -16.64
N GLU A 407 2.51 21.29 -16.53
CA GLU A 407 1.73 20.71 -15.43
C GLU A 407 2.46 20.80 -14.08
N LEU A 408 3.77 20.54 -14.07
CA LEU A 408 4.60 20.54 -12.86
C LEU A 408 5.14 21.94 -12.52
N LYS A 409 5.04 22.89 -13.45
CA LYS A 409 5.57 24.26 -13.32
C LYS A 409 7.08 24.29 -13.02
N LEU A 410 7.83 23.34 -13.59
CA LEU A 410 9.28 23.21 -13.43
C LEU A 410 9.92 22.62 -14.69
N PRO A 411 11.17 22.95 -15.01
CA PRO A 411 11.85 22.36 -16.18
C PRO A 411 12.08 20.86 -16.01
N THR A 412 11.74 20.08 -17.03
CA THR A 412 11.94 18.62 -17.08
C THR A 412 12.89 18.23 -18.21
N GLN A 413 13.55 17.09 -18.03
CA GLN A 413 14.33 16.42 -19.06
C GLN A 413 13.74 15.02 -19.24
N VAL A 414 13.06 14.80 -20.37
CA VAL A 414 12.38 13.53 -20.65
C VAL A 414 13.22 12.66 -21.57
N SER A 415 13.31 11.37 -21.26
CA SER A 415 14.01 10.39 -22.12
C SER A 415 13.31 9.02 -22.09
N PHE A 416 13.32 8.33 -23.23
CA PHE A 416 12.86 6.95 -23.33
C PHE A 416 14.02 5.97 -23.16
N HIS A 417 13.79 4.92 -22.37
CA HIS A 417 14.72 3.84 -22.09
C HIS A 417 14.06 2.50 -22.40
N ASP A 418 14.86 1.53 -22.85
CA ASP A 418 14.33 0.19 -23.17
C ASP A 418 14.06 -0.64 -21.91
N ASP A 419 14.67 -0.28 -20.78
CA ASP A 419 14.39 -0.86 -19.47
C ASP A 419 14.49 0.21 -18.36
N LEU A 420 13.83 -0.05 -17.24
CA LEU A 420 13.91 0.75 -16.01
C LEU A 420 14.29 -0.15 -14.83
N PRO A 421 15.10 0.34 -13.86
CA PRO A 421 15.45 -0.44 -12.68
C PRO A 421 14.23 -0.93 -11.90
N ARG A 422 14.27 -2.19 -11.44
CA ARG A 422 13.18 -2.84 -10.67
C ARG A 422 13.67 -3.43 -9.36
N VAL A 423 12.79 -3.51 -8.37
CA VAL A 423 12.96 -4.32 -7.15
C VAL A 423 11.83 -5.35 -7.12
N GLY A 424 12.19 -6.62 -7.32
CA GLY A 424 11.21 -7.68 -7.62
C GLY A 424 10.40 -7.31 -8.86
N TYR A 425 9.08 -7.28 -8.74
CA TYR A 425 8.18 -6.88 -9.83
C TYR A 425 7.96 -5.37 -9.96
N LYS A 426 8.42 -4.54 -9.01
CA LYS A 426 8.10 -3.11 -8.95
C LYS A 426 9.18 -2.27 -9.62
N THR A 427 8.78 -1.42 -10.57
CA THR A 427 9.66 -0.38 -11.13
C THR A 427 10.05 0.61 -10.03
N LEU A 428 11.34 0.89 -9.91
CA LEU A 428 11.84 1.91 -9.00
C LEU A 428 11.41 3.28 -9.51
N ARG A 429 10.54 3.95 -8.75
CA ARG A 429 10.00 5.27 -9.11
C ARG A 429 11.02 6.39 -8.96
N VAL A 430 12.07 6.14 -8.16
CA VAL A 430 13.21 7.05 -7.98
C VAL A 430 14.50 6.25 -8.05
N ILE A 431 15.44 6.75 -8.83
CA ILE A 431 16.79 6.22 -8.99
C ILE A 431 17.74 7.22 -8.35
N ASP A 432 18.46 6.79 -7.32
CA ASP A 432 19.51 7.61 -6.72
C ASP A 432 20.77 7.59 -7.58
N GLU A 433 21.28 8.78 -7.92
CA GLU A 433 22.58 8.90 -8.57
C GLU A 433 23.69 8.52 -7.57
N PRO A 434 24.66 7.67 -7.95
CA PRO A 434 25.75 7.29 -7.05
C PRO A 434 26.49 8.54 -6.55
N ARG A 435 26.88 8.55 -5.27
CA ARG A 435 27.88 9.51 -4.79
C ARG A 435 29.20 9.16 -5.47
N ALA A 436 29.73 10.12 -6.25
CA ALA A 436 31.03 10.01 -6.90
C ALA A 436 32.18 9.90 -5.88
#